data_AF-A0AA35URD9-F1
#
_entry.id   AF-A0AA35URD9-F1
#
_cell.length_a   1.000
_cell.length_b   1.000
_cell.length_c   1.000
_cell.angle_alpha   90.00
_cell.angle_beta   90.00
_cell.angle_gamma   90.00
#
_symmetry.space_group_name_H-M   'P 1'
#
loop_
_entity.id
_entity.type
_entity.pdbx_description
1 polymer ?
#
loop_
_entity_poly.entity_id
_entity_poly.type
_entity_poly.pdbx_seq_one_letter_code
_entity_poly.pdbx_strand_id
1 'polypeptide(L)'
;MADPPWRFSNRTGKVAPEHRRLDRYSTMTLDAIKELPVSEVAAKNAHLYLWVPNALLPEGLEVMKAWGFRYVSNIIWAKRRKDGGPDGRGVGFYFRNVTEILLFGVKGSMRTLSPGRSQVNMIETRKREHSRKPDEQFDLIEACSPGPYLELFSRHPNPGWTAWGDEAAEEASPRGKTHKGYSGGPMLPPLKTNEHIPDVVASALSQELRDRYEAGDSIRSISEDSGYSIQRVRSLLNMSNTVMRPRGRKTA
;
A
#
# COMPACT_ATOMS: atom_id res chain seq x y z
N MET A 1 -14.25 7.70 0.87
CA MET A 1 -12.88 7.55 0.35
C MET A 1 -12.94 7.61 -1.17
N ALA A 2 -11.89 8.10 -1.83
CA ALA A 2 -11.79 8.10 -3.28
C ALA A 2 -10.35 7.82 -3.74
N ASP A 3 -10.20 7.02 -4.79
CA ASP A 3 -8.94 6.81 -5.53
C ASP A 3 -9.15 7.12 -7.02
N PRO A 4 -9.25 8.41 -7.41
CA PRO A 4 -9.57 8.78 -8.79
C PRO A 4 -8.54 8.23 -9.79
N PRO A 5 -8.95 7.91 -11.02
CA PRO A 5 -8.05 7.44 -12.06
C PRO A 5 -7.30 8.62 -12.70
N TRP A 6 -6.38 9.23 -11.94
CA TRP A 6 -5.68 10.45 -12.32
C TRP A 6 -4.95 10.35 -13.67
N ARG A 7 -5.19 11.31 -14.56
CA ARG A 7 -4.41 11.48 -15.78
C ARG A 7 -3.18 12.35 -15.54
N PHE A 8 -2.01 11.82 -15.88
CA PHE A 8 -0.75 12.57 -15.85
C PHE A 8 -0.55 13.36 -17.16
N SER A 9 -0.03 14.58 -17.05
CA SER A 9 0.32 15.42 -18.21
C SER A 9 1.47 14.83 -19.05
N ASN A 10 2.46 14.20 -18.41
CA ASN A 10 3.61 13.59 -19.09
C ASN A 10 3.31 12.18 -19.60
N ARG A 11 2.85 12.08 -20.86
CA ARG A 11 2.49 10.82 -21.54
C ARG A 11 3.68 9.94 -22.00
N THR A 12 4.91 10.44 -21.93
CA THR A 12 6.10 9.81 -22.55
C THR A 12 6.95 8.95 -21.61
N GLY A 13 6.57 8.79 -20.33
CA GLY A 13 7.35 8.02 -19.35
C GLY A 13 6.62 6.83 -18.71
N LYS A 14 7.38 5.91 -18.10
CA LYS A 14 6.89 4.75 -17.31
C LYS A 14 6.02 5.11 -16.08
N VAL A 15 5.75 6.39 -15.86
CA VAL A 15 4.97 6.94 -14.73
C VAL A 15 3.50 7.08 -15.10
N ALA A 16 3.18 7.24 -16.40
CA ALA A 16 1.80 7.38 -16.86
C ALA A 16 1.11 6.00 -16.92
N PRO A 17 -0.11 5.85 -16.37
CA PRO A 17 -0.93 4.65 -16.53
C PRO A 17 -1.16 4.28 -18.01
N GLU A 18 -1.17 5.28 -18.89
CA GLU A 18 -1.38 5.13 -20.34
C GLU A 18 -0.17 4.54 -21.10
N HIS A 19 0.97 4.31 -20.44
CA HIS A 19 2.16 3.78 -21.11
C HIS A 19 1.99 2.30 -21.49
N ARG A 20 2.33 1.95 -22.74
CA ARG A 20 2.15 0.66 -23.47
C ARG A 20 2.40 -0.68 -22.73
N ARG A 21 2.93 -0.68 -21.49
CA ARG A 21 3.25 -1.88 -20.68
C ARG A 21 2.45 -2.00 -19.38
N LEU A 22 1.60 -1.03 -19.04
CA LEU A 22 0.74 -1.05 -17.86
C LEU A 22 -0.69 -1.34 -18.30
N ASP A 23 -1.39 -2.16 -17.53
CA ASP A 23 -2.78 -2.56 -17.77
C ASP A 23 -3.66 -1.30 -17.90
N ARG A 24 -4.37 -1.17 -19.02
CA ARG A 24 -5.06 0.08 -19.40
C ARG A 24 -6.35 0.25 -18.61
N TYR A 25 -6.30 0.88 -17.44
CA TYR A 25 -7.50 1.48 -16.87
C TYR A 25 -7.69 2.90 -17.45
N SER A 26 -8.94 3.26 -17.75
CA SER A 26 -9.29 4.59 -18.26
C SER A 26 -8.93 5.67 -17.24
N THR A 27 -8.28 6.75 -17.68
CA THR A 27 -7.94 7.90 -16.83
C THR A 27 -8.90 9.06 -17.04
N MET A 28 -9.12 9.85 -15.99
CA MET A 28 -9.92 11.09 -16.03
C MET A 28 -9.04 12.33 -16.00
N THR A 29 -9.44 13.38 -16.72
CA THR A 29 -8.82 14.71 -16.61
C THR A 29 -9.10 15.29 -15.23
N LEU A 30 -8.28 16.26 -14.80
CA LEU A 30 -8.50 16.99 -13.56
C LEU A 30 -9.90 17.62 -13.51
N ASP A 31 -10.30 18.29 -14.60
CA ASP A 31 -11.61 18.95 -14.66
C ASP A 31 -12.76 17.94 -14.55
N ALA A 32 -12.68 16.78 -15.23
CA ALA A 32 -13.70 15.73 -15.12
C ALA A 32 -13.79 15.15 -13.70
N ILE A 33 -12.67 15.06 -12.96
CA ILE A 33 -12.68 14.63 -11.55
C ILE A 33 -13.35 15.72 -10.69
N LYS A 34 -13.03 16.99 -10.91
CA LYS A 34 -13.61 18.14 -10.17
C LYS A 34 -15.11 18.28 -10.39
N GLU A 35 -15.59 17.98 -11.59
CA GLU A 35 -17.01 18.07 -11.99
C GLU A 35 -17.90 16.98 -11.37
N LEU A 36 -17.34 15.94 -10.77
CA LEU A 36 -18.14 14.92 -10.08
C LEU A 36 -18.98 15.56 -8.97
N PRO A 37 -20.30 15.24 -8.87
CA PRO A 37 -21.23 15.85 -7.92
C PRO A 37 -21.07 15.28 -6.50
N VAL A 38 -19.83 15.07 -6.04
CA VAL A 38 -19.51 14.53 -4.70
C VAL A 38 -20.09 15.42 -3.61
N SER A 39 -20.13 16.74 -3.83
CA SER A 39 -20.69 17.71 -2.90
C SER A 39 -22.20 17.55 -2.69
N GLU A 40 -22.93 16.98 -3.65
CA GLU A 40 -24.38 16.77 -3.60
C GLU A 40 -24.75 15.50 -2.84
N VAL A 41 -23.92 14.45 -2.94
CA VAL A 41 -24.15 13.17 -2.26
C VAL A 41 -23.50 13.08 -0.88
N ALA A 42 -22.46 13.87 -0.62
CA ALA A 42 -21.80 13.90 0.67
C ALA A 42 -22.63 14.65 1.72
N ALA A 43 -22.74 14.05 2.92
CA ALA A 43 -23.40 14.66 4.08
C ALA A 43 -22.87 16.08 4.40
N LYS A 44 -23.68 16.87 5.11
CA LYS A 44 -23.33 18.25 5.51
C LYS A 44 -22.03 18.32 6.31
N ASN A 45 -21.80 17.35 7.19
CA ASN A 45 -20.53 17.14 7.89
C ASN A 45 -19.98 15.80 7.42
N ALA A 46 -18.79 15.79 6.83
CA ALA A 46 -18.21 14.58 6.27
C ALA A 46 -16.68 14.64 6.27
N HIS A 47 -16.05 13.47 6.31
CA HIS A 47 -14.62 13.31 6.06
C HIS A 47 -14.37 12.83 4.64
N LEU A 48 -13.33 13.37 4.01
CA LEU A 48 -12.81 12.90 2.73
C LEU A 48 -11.42 12.34 2.95
N TYR A 49 -11.22 11.10 2.51
CA TYR A 49 -9.93 10.46 2.33
C TYR A 49 -9.71 10.32 0.82
N LEU A 50 -8.74 11.05 0.28
CA LEU A 50 -8.47 11.15 -1.16
C LEU A 50 -7.06 10.67 -1.48
N TRP A 51 -6.93 9.57 -2.22
CA TRP A 51 -5.63 9.11 -2.71
C TRP A 51 -5.14 9.99 -3.85
N VAL A 52 -3.90 10.45 -3.72
CA VAL A 52 -3.27 11.36 -4.68
C VAL A 52 -1.83 10.92 -4.94
N PRO A 53 -1.43 10.72 -6.22
CA PRO A 53 -0.03 10.51 -6.55
C PRO A 53 0.82 11.71 -6.13
N ASN A 54 2.04 11.48 -5.64
CA ASN A 54 2.92 12.55 -5.13
C ASN A 54 3.08 13.74 -6.10
N ALA A 55 3.13 13.46 -7.40
CA ALA A 55 3.30 14.49 -8.44
C ALA A 55 2.05 15.34 -8.70
N LEU A 56 0.89 14.91 -8.23
CA LEU A 56 -0.41 15.55 -8.45
C LEU A 56 -0.99 16.13 -7.15
N LEU A 57 -0.15 16.39 -6.15
CA LEU A 57 -0.57 16.97 -4.88
C LEU A 57 -1.34 18.30 -5.05
N PRO A 58 -0.86 19.27 -5.86
CA PRO A 58 -1.62 20.49 -6.12
C PRO A 58 -3.02 20.23 -6.67
N GLU A 59 -3.14 19.34 -7.65
CA GLU A 59 -4.39 18.93 -8.28
C GLU A 59 -5.33 18.22 -7.30
N GLY A 60 -4.78 17.39 -6.41
CA GLY A 60 -5.51 16.76 -5.32
C GLY A 60 -6.18 17.79 -4.40
N LEU A 61 -5.47 18.87 -4.04
CA LEU A 61 -6.02 19.95 -3.23
C LEU A 61 -7.11 20.73 -3.98
N GLU A 62 -6.97 20.92 -5.30
CA GLU A 62 -8.03 21.50 -6.13
C GLU A 62 -9.31 20.64 -6.14
N VAL A 63 -9.17 19.32 -6.25
CA VAL A 63 -10.30 18.38 -6.20
C VAL A 63 -11.01 18.45 -4.86
N MET A 64 -10.26 18.43 -3.75
CA MET A 64 -10.86 18.59 -2.41
C MET A 64 -11.68 19.88 -2.32
N LYS A 65 -11.13 20.99 -2.80
CA LYS A 65 -11.82 22.29 -2.81
C LYS A 65 -13.08 22.25 -3.68
N ALA A 66 -13.00 21.69 -4.89
CA ALA A 66 -14.13 21.58 -5.80
C ALA A 66 -15.28 20.75 -5.21
N TRP A 67 -14.96 19.65 -4.52
CA TRP A 67 -15.94 18.81 -3.84
C TRP A 67 -16.45 19.38 -2.50
N GLY A 68 -15.96 20.55 -2.08
CA GLY A 68 -16.41 21.24 -0.87
C GLY A 68 -15.74 20.77 0.43
N PHE A 69 -14.57 20.14 0.34
CA PHE A 69 -13.78 19.70 1.50
C PHE A 69 -12.58 20.62 1.72
N ARG A 70 -12.40 21.08 2.95
CA ARG A 70 -11.19 21.79 3.37
C ARG A 70 -10.12 20.76 3.71
N TYR A 71 -8.93 20.90 3.15
CA TYR A 71 -7.76 20.12 3.55
C TYR A 71 -7.41 20.37 5.03
N VAL A 72 -7.11 19.30 5.77
CA VAL A 72 -6.74 19.36 7.19
C VAL A 72 -5.37 18.75 7.43
N SER A 73 -5.14 17.54 6.94
CA SER A 73 -3.87 16.81 7.11
C SER A 73 -3.76 15.72 6.04
N ASN A 74 -2.73 14.90 6.09
CA ASN A 74 -2.55 13.75 5.20
C ASN A 74 -2.00 12.56 5.97
N ILE A 75 -2.24 11.36 5.43
CA ILE A 75 -1.61 10.10 5.82
C ILE A 75 -0.70 9.68 4.68
N ILE A 76 0.52 9.26 5.01
CA ILE A 76 1.48 8.75 4.02
C ILE A 76 1.43 7.23 4.02
N TRP A 77 1.29 6.62 2.85
CA TRP A 77 1.57 5.21 2.69
C TRP A 77 3.03 5.02 2.30
N ALA A 78 3.86 4.52 3.22
CA ALA A 78 5.21 4.10 2.94
C ALA A 78 5.23 2.66 2.43
N LYS A 79 5.67 2.48 1.18
CA LYS A 79 5.84 1.17 0.57
C LYS A 79 7.14 0.57 1.04
N ARG A 80 7.05 -0.53 1.77
CA ARG A 80 8.19 -1.18 2.39
C ARG A 80 8.56 -2.47 1.64
N ARG A 81 9.84 -2.80 1.67
CA ARG A 81 10.36 -4.09 1.26
C ARG A 81 10.15 -5.09 2.39
N LYS A 82 10.50 -6.35 2.13
CA LYS A 82 10.48 -7.40 3.15
C LYS A 82 11.38 -7.07 4.34
N ASP A 83 12.52 -6.40 4.13
CA ASP A 83 13.46 -5.98 5.18
C ASP A 83 13.05 -4.69 5.92
N GLY A 84 11.83 -4.18 5.73
CA GLY A 84 11.37 -2.91 6.34
C GLY A 84 11.97 -1.64 5.72
N GLY A 85 12.94 -1.76 4.81
CA GLY A 85 13.47 -0.64 4.04
C GLY A 85 12.47 -0.11 3.01
N PRO A 86 12.69 1.10 2.44
CA PRO A 86 11.83 1.65 1.40
C PRO A 86 11.85 0.79 0.11
N ASP A 87 10.71 0.63 -0.56
CA ASP A 87 10.59 -0.09 -1.84
C ASP A 87 11.28 0.69 -2.98
N GLY A 88 12.61 0.58 -3.06
CA GLY A 88 13.48 1.34 -3.98
C GLY A 88 13.23 1.16 -5.49
N ARG A 89 12.15 0.45 -5.85
CA ARG A 89 11.66 0.21 -7.20
C ARG A 89 10.63 1.24 -7.68
N GLY A 90 10.33 2.25 -6.86
CA GLY A 90 9.44 3.35 -7.22
C GLY A 90 9.77 4.02 -8.55
N VAL A 91 8.74 4.38 -9.32
CA VAL A 91 8.89 5.17 -10.55
C VAL A 91 8.82 6.66 -10.23
N GLY A 92 9.70 7.47 -10.82
CA GLY A 92 9.73 8.92 -10.68
C GLY A 92 10.94 9.53 -11.38
N PHE A 93 10.83 10.80 -11.79
CA PHE A 93 11.87 11.50 -12.55
C PHE A 93 12.95 12.13 -11.66
N TYR A 94 12.55 12.75 -10.55
CA TYR A 94 13.46 13.40 -9.61
C TYR A 94 13.83 12.49 -8.43
N PHE A 95 12.83 11.78 -7.88
CA PHE A 95 13.01 10.84 -6.78
C PHE A 95 12.30 9.51 -7.06
N ARG A 96 12.77 8.44 -6.42
CA ARG A 96 12.09 7.14 -6.43
C ARG A 96 10.86 7.23 -5.52
N ASN A 97 9.65 7.21 -6.10
CA ASN A 97 8.42 7.27 -5.33
C ASN A 97 8.17 5.95 -4.59
N VAL A 98 8.58 5.91 -3.33
CA VAL A 98 8.33 4.80 -2.40
C VAL A 98 7.18 5.11 -1.42
N THR A 99 6.50 6.24 -1.64
CA THR A 99 5.33 6.68 -0.87
C THR A 99 4.16 7.03 -1.79
N GLU A 100 2.95 6.99 -1.25
CA GLU A 100 1.76 7.64 -1.81
C GLU A 100 1.05 8.44 -0.73
N ILE A 101 0.28 9.46 -1.13
CA ILE A 101 -0.39 10.39 -0.20
C ILE A 101 -1.88 10.06 -0.17
N LEU A 102 -2.43 9.95 1.04
CA LEU A 102 -3.86 9.96 1.31
C LEU A 102 -4.22 11.28 2.00
N LEU A 103 -4.78 12.22 1.26
CA LEU A 103 -5.21 13.50 1.79
C LEU A 103 -6.44 13.32 2.68
N PHE A 104 -6.48 14.04 3.80
CA PHE A 104 -7.61 14.07 4.72
C PHE A 104 -8.26 15.47 4.72
N GLY A 105 -9.53 15.51 4.39
CA GLY A 105 -10.34 16.73 4.33
C GLY A 105 -11.62 16.64 5.16
N VAL A 106 -12.12 17.80 5.54
CA VAL A 106 -13.36 17.95 6.31
C VAL A 106 -14.31 18.88 5.56
N LYS A 107 -15.55 18.43 5.38
CA LYS A 107 -16.70 19.26 4.99
C LYS A 107 -17.49 19.60 6.25
N GLY A 108 -17.90 20.86 6.38
CA GLY A 108 -18.54 21.37 7.59
C GLY A 108 -17.58 21.43 8.79
N SER A 109 -18.07 21.06 9.97
CA SER A 109 -17.28 21.07 11.22
C SER A 109 -17.42 19.71 11.91
N MET A 110 -16.41 18.87 11.73
CA MET A 110 -16.35 17.52 12.30
C MET A 110 -14.91 17.21 12.72
N ARG A 111 -14.76 16.58 13.89
CA ARG A 111 -13.50 15.98 14.34
C ARG A 111 -13.53 14.48 14.07
N THR A 112 -12.36 13.87 13.98
CA THR A 112 -12.21 12.42 14.04
C THR A 112 -12.76 11.86 15.35
N LEU A 113 -13.15 10.58 15.32
CA LEU A 113 -13.48 9.80 16.49
C LEU A 113 -12.25 9.67 17.41
N SER A 114 -12.46 9.24 18.66
CA SER A 114 -11.39 9.13 19.66
C SER A 114 -10.13 8.39 19.16
N PRO A 115 -10.21 7.28 18.41
CA PRO A 115 -9.02 6.60 17.88
C PRO A 115 -8.17 7.48 16.95
N GLY A 116 -8.79 8.40 16.22
CA GLY A 116 -8.08 9.31 15.32
C GLY A 116 -7.16 10.32 16.02
N ARG A 117 -7.23 10.45 17.35
CA ARG A 117 -6.36 11.34 18.13
C ARG A 117 -4.98 10.73 18.41
N SER A 118 -4.91 9.40 18.41
CA SER A 118 -3.67 8.63 18.58
C SER A 118 -3.19 7.96 17.29
N GLN A 119 -4.00 7.99 16.23
CA GLN A 119 -3.62 7.48 14.92
C GLN A 119 -2.45 8.28 14.35
N VAL A 120 -1.34 7.59 14.12
CA VAL A 120 -0.19 8.17 13.39
C VAL A 120 -0.55 8.35 11.93
N ASN A 121 0.02 9.38 11.30
CA ASN A 121 -0.27 9.73 9.91
C ASN A 121 0.54 8.91 8.90
N MET A 122 0.73 7.62 9.18
CA MET A 122 1.53 6.71 8.37
C MET A 122 0.86 5.34 8.29
N ILE A 123 0.82 4.78 7.08
CA ILE A 123 0.55 3.37 6.81
C ILE A 123 1.81 2.79 6.22
N GLU A 124 2.32 1.70 6.78
CA GLU A 124 3.52 1.03 6.27
C GLU A 124 3.18 -0.39 5.89
N THR A 125 3.29 -0.72 4.61
CA THR A 125 2.96 -2.07 4.13
C THR A 125 3.84 -2.45 2.95
N ARG A 126 3.95 -3.76 2.71
CA ARG A 126 4.57 -4.26 1.49
C ARG A 126 3.64 -4.02 0.31
N LYS A 127 4.22 -3.48 -0.78
CA LYS A 127 3.46 -3.24 -2.01
C LYS A 127 2.92 -4.56 -2.56
N ARG A 128 1.65 -4.54 -2.98
CA ARG A 128 0.94 -5.65 -3.63
C ARG A 128 0.86 -5.43 -5.14
N GLU A 129 -0.16 -6.00 -5.80
CA GLU A 129 -0.42 -5.83 -7.24
C GLU A 129 -0.36 -4.36 -7.66
N HIS A 130 -0.08 -4.11 -8.95
CA HIS A 130 0.06 -2.76 -9.47
C HIS A 130 -1.20 -1.92 -9.16
N SER A 131 -0.99 -0.69 -8.67
CA SER A 131 -2.06 0.26 -8.32
C SER A 131 -2.99 -0.16 -7.16
N ARG A 132 -2.77 -1.30 -6.49
CA ARG A 132 -3.55 -1.69 -5.31
C ARG A 132 -3.10 -0.91 -4.07
N LYS A 133 -4.04 -0.21 -3.44
CA LYS A 133 -3.86 0.52 -2.17
C LYS A 133 -3.86 -0.45 -0.96
N PRO A 134 -3.30 -0.06 0.21
CA PRO A 134 -3.28 -0.94 1.39
C PRO A 134 -4.70 -1.16 1.93
N ASP A 135 -5.07 -2.41 2.21
CA ASP A 135 -6.39 -2.72 2.82
C ASP A 135 -6.51 -2.10 4.22
N GLU A 136 -5.38 -1.89 4.89
CA GLU A 136 -5.26 -1.25 6.21
C GLU A 136 -5.87 0.17 6.25
N GLN A 137 -6.11 0.78 5.09
CA GLN A 137 -6.84 2.04 4.99
C GLN A 137 -8.29 1.94 5.52
N PHE A 138 -8.96 0.79 5.35
CA PHE A 138 -10.36 0.62 5.71
C PHE A 138 -10.52 0.61 7.23
N ASP A 139 -9.78 -0.27 7.92
CA ASP A 139 -9.76 -0.33 9.38
C ASP A 139 -9.40 1.03 10.00
N LEU A 140 -8.42 1.73 9.42
CA LEU A 140 -8.02 3.07 9.86
C LEU A 140 -9.19 4.05 9.72
N ILE A 141 -9.85 4.09 8.56
CA ILE A 141 -10.95 5.03 8.31
C ILE A 141 -12.14 4.72 9.21
N GLU A 142 -12.53 3.45 9.35
CA GLU A 142 -13.65 3.01 10.18
C GLU A 142 -13.42 3.33 11.66
N ALA A 143 -12.20 3.15 12.16
CA ALA A 143 -11.84 3.52 13.53
C ALA A 143 -11.83 5.04 13.76
N CYS A 144 -11.43 5.82 12.76
CA CYS A 144 -11.21 7.27 12.90
C CYS A 144 -12.42 8.12 12.49
N SER A 145 -13.37 7.59 11.72
CA SER A 145 -14.46 8.34 11.12
C SER A 145 -15.80 7.62 11.26
N PRO A 146 -16.90 8.35 11.54
CA PRO A 146 -18.22 7.76 11.57
C PRO A 146 -18.67 7.38 10.15
N GLY A 147 -19.42 6.27 10.05
CA GLY A 147 -20.17 5.94 8.85
C GLY A 147 -21.43 6.81 8.66
N PRO A 148 -22.20 6.59 7.59
CA PRO A 148 -22.01 5.56 6.56
C PRO A 148 -20.80 5.83 5.66
N TYR A 149 -20.28 4.78 5.01
CA TYR A 149 -19.05 4.84 4.21
C TYR A 149 -19.34 4.70 2.70
N LEU A 150 -18.64 5.51 1.90
CA LEU A 150 -18.69 5.50 0.44
C LEU A 150 -17.27 5.41 -0.13
N GLU A 151 -17.02 4.46 -1.03
CA GLU A 151 -15.79 4.34 -1.80
C GLU A 151 -16.05 4.69 -3.27
N LEU A 152 -15.44 5.78 -3.74
CA LEU A 152 -15.45 6.19 -5.14
C LEU A 152 -14.27 5.58 -5.89
N PHE A 153 -14.53 5.13 -7.11
CA PHE A 153 -13.60 4.38 -7.98
C PHE A 153 -13.18 3.03 -7.40
N SER A 154 -14.09 2.40 -6.66
CA SER A 154 -13.85 1.08 -6.09
C SER A 154 -13.64 0.04 -7.20
N ARG A 155 -12.70 -0.88 -6.98
CA ARG A 155 -12.46 -2.02 -7.86
C ARG A 155 -13.05 -3.32 -7.33
N HIS A 156 -13.32 -3.39 -6.02
CA HIS A 156 -13.86 -4.55 -5.33
C HIS A 156 -14.75 -4.08 -4.18
N PRO A 157 -15.90 -4.74 -3.93
CA PRO A 157 -16.74 -4.40 -2.80
C PRO A 157 -15.99 -4.62 -1.47
N ASN A 158 -16.14 -3.69 -0.54
CA ASN A 158 -15.72 -3.84 0.86
C ASN A 158 -16.98 -3.92 1.75
N PRO A 159 -17.13 -4.96 2.60
CA PRO A 159 -18.29 -5.05 3.49
C PRO A 159 -18.49 -3.77 4.32
N GLY A 160 -19.73 -3.29 4.39
CA GLY A 160 -20.07 -2.05 5.12
C GLY A 160 -19.81 -0.75 4.35
N TRP A 161 -19.26 -0.82 3.14
CA TRP A 161 -19.04 0.34 2.26
C TRP A 161 -19.96 0.32 1.05
N THR A 162 -20.58 1.45 0.76
CA THR A 162 -21.21 1.68 -0.54
C THR A 162 -20.09 1.88 -1.56
N ALA A 163 -20.04 1.04 -2.60
CA ALA A 163 -19.05 1.14 -3.67
C ALA A 163 -19.63 1.85 -4.90
N TRP A 164 -18.84 2.72 -5.51
CA TRP A 164 -19.12 3.33 -6.82
C TRP A 164 -17.87 3.25 -7.69
N GLY A 165 -17.98 2.71 -8.90
CA GLY A 165 -16.89 2.58 -9.85
C GLY A 165 -17.23 1.65 -11.01
N ASP A 166 -16.53 1.80 -12.13
CA ASP A 166 -16.77 1.00 -13.35
C ASP A 166 -16.56 -0.51 -13.14
N GLU A 167 -15.86 -0.89 -12.06
CA GLU A 167 -15.54 -2.27 -11.70
C GLU A 167 -16.21 -2.71 -10.39
N ALA A 168 -17.15 -1.92 -9.84
CA ALA A 168 -17.73 -2.16 -8.51
C ALA A 168 -18.80 -3.29 -8.45
N ALA A 169 -18.99 -4.06 -9.52
CA ALA A 169 -19.90 -5.20 -9.53
C ALA A 169 -19.35 -6.35 -8.65
N GLU A 170 -20.22 -7.09 -7.96
CA GLU A 170 -19.86 -8.15 -6.99
C GLU A 170 -18.96 -9.26 -7.55
N GLU A 171 -18.88 -9.42 -8.87
CA GLU A 171 -18.12 -10.47 -9.57
C GLU A 171 -16.72 -10.03 -10.06
N ALA A 172 -16.30 -8.79 -9.79
CA ALA A 172 -15.03 -8.27 -10.31
C ALA A 172 -13.80 -8.88 -9.59
N SER A 173 -13.06 -9.74 -10.30
CA SER A 173 -11.75 -10.25 -9.85
C SER A 173 -10.64 -9.19 -9.96
N PRO A 174 -9.68 -9.10 -9.03
CA PRO A 174 -8.57 -8.17 -9.10
C PRO A 174 -7.76 -8.33 -10.39
N ARG A 175 -7.67 -7.25 -11.19
CA ARG A 175 -6.78 -7.20 -12.35
C ARG A 175 -5.37 -6.84 -11.93
N GLY A 176 -4.41 -7.60 -12.42
CA GLY A 176 -2.98 -7.34 -12.24
C GLY A 176 -2.18 -8.62 -12.13
N LYS A 177 -0.99 -8.66 -12.73
CA LYS A 177 -0.04 -9.75 -12.49
C LYS A 177 0.67 -9.52 -11.16
N THR A 178 0.48 -10.42 -10.20
CA THR A 178 1.31 -10.47 -8.99
C THR A 178 2.73 -10.86 -9.41
N HIS A 179 3.67 -9.90 -9.39
CA HIS A 179 5.08 -10.25 -9.58
C HIS A 179 5.63 -10.84 -8.28
N LYS A 180 6.65 -11.71 -8.36
CA LYS A 180 7.27 -12.40 -7.21
C LYS A 180 7.70 -11.47 -6.05
N GLY A 181 7.89 -10.17 -6.31
CA GLY A 181 8.20 -9.15 -5.30
C GLY A 181 7.01 -8.36 -4.72
N TYR A 182 5.78 -8.63 -5.16
CA TYR A 182 4.55 -7.90 -4.85
C TYR A 182 3.48 -8.77 -4.18
N SER A 183 3.88 -9.81 -3.45
CA SER A 183 2.96 -10.73 -2.79
C SER A 183 2.36 -10.20 -1.48
N GLY A 184 2.62 -8.94 -1.09
CA GLY A 184 2.30 -8.45 0.26
C GLY A 184 3.04 -9.22 1.37
N GLY A 185 2.46 -9.27 2.58
CA GLY A 185 2.95 -10.02 3.74
C GLY A 185 3.61 -9.16 4.82
N PRO A 186 3.97 -9.75 5.97
CA PRO A 186 4.58 -9.03 7.08
C PRO A 186 5.92 -8.39 6.67
N MET A 187 6.18 -7.20 7.21
CA MET A 187 7.53 -6.64 7.20
C MET A 187 8.37 -7.39 8.21
N LEU A 188 9.55 -7.78 7.77
CA LEU A 188 10.58 -8.27 8.64
C LEU A 188 11.43 -7.07 9.08
N PRO A 189 11.86 -6.99 10.35
CA PRO A 189 12.75 -5.93 10.77
C PRO A 189 14.05 -5.93 9.93
N PRO A 190 14.58 -4.75 9.55
CA PRO A 190 15.95 -4.65 9.10
C PRO A 190 16.84 -5.05 10.29
N LEU A 191 17.78 -5.95 10.07
CA LEU A 191 18.71 -6.36 11.11
C LEU A 191 20.06 -5.73 10.84
N LYS A 192 20.49 -4.81 11.71
CA LYS A 192 21.88 -4.38 11.74
C LYS A 192 22.73 -5.50 12.32
N THR A 193 23.99 -5.59 11.88
CA THR A 193 24.97 -6.51 12.49
C THR A 193 25.00 -6.24 13.99
N ASN A 194 24.74 -7.28 14.80
CA ASN A 194 24.68 -7.26 16.27
C ASN A 194 23.44 -6.61 16.92
N GLU A 195 22.37 -6.35 16.17
CA GLU A 195 21.10 -5.86 16.76
C GLU A 195 20.34 -6.98 17.48
N HIS A 196 19.87 -6.71 18.70
CA HIS A 196 19.04 -7.62 19.47
C HIS A 196 17.63 -7.68 18.87
N ILE A 197 17.16 -8.88 18.54
CA ILE A 197 15.80 -9.09 18.01
C ILE A 197 14.91 -9.48 19.18
N PRO A 198 13.79 -8.79 19.43
CA PRO A 198 12.80 -9.24 20.41
C PRO A 198 12.27 -10.64 20.05
N ASP A 199 12.04 -11.51 21.05
CA ASP A 199 11.70 -12.92 20.83
C ASP A 199 10.45 -13.13 19.95
N VAL A 200 9.43 -12.27 20.12
CA VAL A 200 8.20 -12.29 19.31
C VAL A 200 8.51 -12.10 17.83
N VAL A 201 9.43 -11.19 17.53
CA VAL A 201 9.86 -10.88 16.16
C VAL A 201 10.74 -11.99 15.62
N ALA A 202 11.62 -12.56 16.44
CA ALA A 202 12.46 -13.70 16.07
C ALA A 202 11.64 -14.96 15.74
N SER A 203 10.52 -15.17 16.44
CA SER A 203 9.58 -16.28 16.18
C SER A 203 8.83 -16.12 14.85
N ALA A 204 8.29 -14.93 14.57
CA ALA A 204 7.65 -14.67 13.27
C ALA A 204 8.64 -14.80 12.11
N LEU A 205 9.88 -14.34 12.33
CA LEU A 205 10.98 -14.48 11.38
C LEU A 205 11.38 -15.92 11.13
N SER A 206 11.51 -16.73 12.18
CA SER A 206 11.95 -18.12 12.06
C SER A 206 10.97 -18.96 11.26
N GLN A 207 9.66 -18.70 11.39
CA GLN A 207 8.63 -19.40 10.64
C GLN A 207 8.64 -19.03 9.15
N GLU A 208 8.65 -17.73 8.83
CA GLU A 208 8.70 -17.27 7.44
C GLU A 208 9.98 -17.74 6.72
N LEU A 209 11.12 -17.79 7.41
CA LEU A 209 12.36 -18.31 6.83
C LEU A 209 12.30 -19.82 6.61
N ARG A 210 11.67 -20.55 7.52
CA ARG A 210 11.44 -21.99 7.39
C ARG A 210 10.59 -22.30 6.16
N ASP A 211 9.47 -21.62 5.99
CA ASP A 211 8.56 -21.84 4.86
C ASP A 211 9.28 -21.63 3.52
N ARG A 212 10.09 -20.57 3.42
CA ARG A 212 10.94 -20.33 2.22
C ARG A 212 11.97 -21.41 1.99
N TYR A 213 12.63 -21.86 3.06
CA TYR A 213 13.66 -22.87 2.97
C TYR A 213 13.10 -24.23 2.54
N GLU A 214 11.93 -24.60 3.07
CA GLU A 214 11.18 -25.81 2.74
C GLU A 214 10.61 -25.75 1.30
N ALA A 215 10.21 -24.55 0.84
CA ALA A 215 9.82 -24.31 -0.56
C ALA A 215 10.99 -24.38 -1.56
N GLY A 216 12.23 -24.53 -1.07
CA GLY A 216 13.40 -24.81 -1.88
C GLY A 216 14.47 -23.71 -1.93
N ASP A 217 14.18 -22.50 -1.43
CA ASP A 217 15.15 -21.39 -1.43
C ASP A 217 16.40 -21.76 -0.64
N SER A 218 17.61 -21.57 -1.21
CA SER A 218 18.84 -21.85 -0.47
C SER A 218 19.06 -20.83 0.66
N ILE A 219 19.81 -21.21 1.71
CA ILE A 219 20.21 -20.26 2.79
C ILE A 219 20.86 -19.00 2.21
N ARG A 220 21.63 -19.16 1.12
CA ARG A 220 22.29 -18.05 0.41
C ARG A 220 21.27 -17.15 -0.30
N SER A 221 20.31 -17.73 -1.02
CA SER A 221 19.21 -16.97 -1.64
C SER A 221 18.40 -16.21 -0.60
N ILE A 222 18.07 -16.87 0.51
CA ILE A 222 17.35 -16.25 1.63
C ILE A 222 18.15 -15.09 2.20
N SER A 223 19.46 -15.28 2.43
CA SER A 223 20.39 -14.28 2.92
C SER A 223 20.49 -13.06 1.99
N GLU A 224 20.64 -13.29 0.69
CA GLU A 224 20.70 -12.24 -0.33
C GLU A 224 19.37 -11.47 -0.45
N ASP A 225 18.23 -12.18 -0.40
CA ASP A 225 16.90 -11.57 -0.53
C ASP A 225 16.44 -10.81 0.72
N SER A 226 16.79 -11.32 1.92
CA SER A 226 16.39 -10.71 3.19
C SER A 226 17.42 -9.71 3.74
N GLY A 227 18.63 -9.68 3.17
CA GLY A 227 19.76 -8.91 3.69
C GLY A 227 20.35 -9.47 5.00
N TYR A 228 19.92 -10.66 5.43
CA TYR A 228 20.43 -11.28 6.66
C TYR A 228 21.76 -11.96 6.42
N SER A 229 22.67 -11.94 7.40
CA SER A 229 23.87 -12.76 7.31
C SER A 229 23.50 -14.25 7.26
N ILE A 230 24.31 -15.05 6.56
CA ILE A 230 24.12 -16.51 6.50
C ILE A 230 24.01 -17.13 7.90
N GLN A 231 24.78 -16.62 8.87
CA GLN A 231 24.73 -17.07 10.26
C GLN A 231 23.40 -16.73 10.93
N ARG A 232 22.84 -15.54 10.68
CA ARG A 232 21.53 -15.14 11.22
C ARG A 232 20.40 -15.98 10.63
N VAL A 233 20.41 -16.22 9.33
CA VAL A 233 19.42 -17.11 8.66
C VAL A 233 19.46 -18.50 9.29
N ARG A 234 20.66 -19.06 9.51
CA ARG A 234 20.84 -20.34 10.20
C ARG A 234 20.29 -20.35 11.62
N SER A 235 20.58 -19.30 12.39
CA SER A 235 20.09 -19.17 13.76
C SER A 235 18.57 -19.17 13.80
N LEU A 236 17.91 -18.36 12.96
CA LEU A 236 16.46 -18.29 12.89
C LEU A 236 15.82 -19.59 12.40
N LEU A 237 16.40 -20.27 11.40
CA LEU A 237 15.91 -21.58 10.95
C LEU A 237 16.04 -22.65 12.04
N ASN A 238 17.08 -22.60 12.86
CA ASN A 238 17.23 -23.49 14.01
C ASN A 238 16.15 -23.19 15.08
N MET A 239 15.81 -21.92 15.30
CA MET A 239 14.76 -21.53 16.25
C MET A 239 13.38 -22.10 15.89
N SER A 240 13.10 -22.31 14.60
CA SER A 240 11.87 -22.96 14.11
C SER A 240 11.99 -24.47 13.95
N ASN A 241 13.04 -25.09 14.50
CA ASN A 241 13.35 -26.52 14.38
C ASN A 241 13.39 -27.01 12.91
N THR A 242 13.86 -26.16 12.00
CA THR A 242 13.91 -26.51 10.57
C THR A 242 14.97 -27.59 10.31
N VAL A 243 14.61 -28.66 9.62
CA VAL A 243 15.56 -29.70 9.21
C VAL A 243 16.45 -29.16 8.08
N MET A 244 17.73 -28.96 8.38
CA MET A 244 18.70 -28.44 7.41
C MET A 244 19.01 -29.48 6.33
N ARG A 245 18.87 -29.10 5.05
CA ARG A 245 19.32 -29.91 3.91
C ARG A 245 20.84 -30.18 4.03
N PRO A 246 21.30 -31.38 3.64
CA PRO A 246 22.70 -31.77 3.74
C PRO A 246 23.61 -30.82 2.97
N ARG A 247 24.79 -30.53 3.56
CA ARG A 247 25.82 -29.70 2.93
C ARG A 247 26.53 -30.51 1.84
N GLY A 248 26.29 -30.18 0.58
CA GLY A 248 27.02 -30.77 -0.54
C GLY A 248 26.41 -30.37 -1.88
N ARG A 249 27.25 -30.17 -2.89
CA ARG A 249 26.82 -30.12 -4.30
C ARG A 249 26.18 -31.47 -4.60
N LYS A 250 25.00 -31.52 -5.22
CA LYS A 250 24.53 -32.77 -5.84
C LYS A 250 25.65 -33.21 -6.78
N THR A 251 26.35 -34.28 -6.43
CA THR A 251 27.15 -35.04 -7.40
C THR A 251 26.18 -35.46 -8.49
N ALA A 252 26.60 -35.21 -9.74
CA ALA A 252 25.82 -35.44 -10.95
C ALA A 252 25.25 -36.86 -11.00
#